data_AF-A0A9W5ISS9-F1
#
_entry.id   AF-A0A9W5ISS9-F1
#
_cell.length_a   1.000
_cell.length_b   1.000
_cell.length_c   1.000
_cell.angle_alpha   90.00
_cell.angle_beta   90.00
_cell.angle_gamma   90.00
#
_symmetry.space_group_name_H-M   'P 1'
#
loop_
_entity.id
_entity.type
_entity.pdbx_description
1 polymer ?
#
loop_
_entity_poly.entity_id
_entity_poly.type
_entity_poly.pdbx_seq_one_letter_code
_entity_poly.pdbx_strand_id
1 'polypeptide(L)'
;MLNTKGATSSAAKFLAQTQNNADAIGGVQSSGNRNVDNTILDMTQTATLRDSRKLGHSVLTELGKLNQLHKGRVDEANFAVLRAPDVPSILVETAFLSNPTEERLLGSESFRQQCAQAIATGIQKYINTAVLRRG
;
A
#
# COMPACT_ATOMS: atom_id res chain seq x y z
N MET A 1 9.01 -0.64 -32.59
CA MET A 1 7.55 -0.51 -32.76
C MET A 1 6.88 -1.30 -31.66
N LEU A 2 6.19 -0.63 -30.74
CA LEU A 2 5.57 -1.29 -29.58
C LEU A 2 4.22 -1.87 -29.99
N ASN A 3 4.09 -3.19 -29.90
CA ASN A 3 2.89 -3.96 -30.22
C ASN A 3 1.79 -3.68 -29.18
N THR A 4 0.63 -3.19 -29.64
CA THR A 4 -0.53 -2.74 -28.86
C THR A 4 -1.56 -3.85 -28.59
N LYS A 5 -1.14 -5.11 -28.53
CA LYS A 5 -2.06 -6.23 -28.24
C LYS A 5 -2.01 -6.60 -26.76
N GLY A 6 -2.83 -5.91 -25.95
CA GLY A 6 -3.07 -6.32 -24.56
C GLY A 6 -3.61 -5.29 -23.58
N ALA A 7 -4.23 -4.19 -24.04
CA ALA A 7 -4.83 -3.17 -23.18
C ALA A 7 -6.17 -3.61 -22.52
N THR A 8 -6.25 -4.82 -21.98
CA THR A 8 -7.47 -5.39 -21.35
C THR A 8 -7.32 -5.76 -19.88
N SER A 9 -6.16 -5.52 -19.26
CA SER A 9 -6.01 -5.67 -17.80
C SER A 9 -6.18 -4.32 -17.11
N SER A 10 -7.00 -4.25 -16.05
CA SER A 10 -7.08 -3.09 -15.16
C SER A 10 -5.69 -2.65 -14.65
N ALA A 11 -4.72 -3.57 -14.62
CA ALA A 11 -3.31 -3.27 -14.36
C ALA A 11 -2.69 -2.34 -15.41
N ALA A 12 -2.88 -2.63 -16.70
CA ALA A 12 -2.34 -1.84 -17.80
C ALA A 12 -3.03 -0.47 -17.89
N LYS A 13 -4.35 -0.39 -17.60
CA LYS A 13 -5.09 0.86 -17.54
C LYS A 13 -4.66 1.72 -16.34
N PHE A 14 -4.46 1.11 -15.17
CA PHE A 14 -3.94 1.78 -13.99
C PHE A 14 -2.50 2.24 -14.22
N LEU A 15 -1.63 1.42 -14.82
CA LEU A 15 -0.27 1.81 -15.23
C LEU A 15 -0.30 2.97 -16.22
N ALA A 16 -1.15 2.94 -17.24
CA ALA A 16 -1.27 4.05 -18.18
C ALA A 16 -1.76 5.33 -17.50
N GLN A 17 -2.71 5.24 -16.57
CA GLN A 17 -3.17 6.38 -15.78
C GLN A 17 -2.08 6.91 -14.84
N THR A 18 -1.31 6.03 -14.20
CA THR A 18 -0.20 6.46 -13.34
C THR A 18 1.00 6.97 -14.12
N GLN A 19 1.23 6.51 -15.36
CA GLN A 19 2.20 7.10 -16.29
C GLN A 19 1.74 8.50 -16.75
N ASN A 20 0.47 8.66 -17.12
CA ASN A 20 -0.09 9.98 -17.46
C ASN A 20 -0.07 10.93 -16.25
N ASN A 21 -0.21 10.40 -15.04
CA ASN A 21 -0.09 11.17 -13.80
C ASN A 21 1.35 11.28 -13.29
N ALA A 22 2.33 10.55 -13.83
CA ALA A 22 3.73 10.69 -13.45
C ALA A 22 4.31 12.04 -13.90
N ASP A 23 3.75 12.63 -14.98
CA ASP A 23 3.99 14.04 -15.34
C ASP A 23 3.44 15.01 -14.28
N ALA A 24 2.47 14.60 -13.47
CA ALA A 24 1.79 15.43 -12.48
C ALA A 24 2.23 15.17 -11.02
N ILE A 25 2.78 13.99 -10.72
CA ILE A 25 3.02 13.56 -9.33
C ILE A 25 4.46 13.04 -9.18
N GLY A 26 5.28 13.87 -8.55
CA GLY A 26 6.65 13.54 -8.13
C GLY A 26 7.71 14.58 -8.46
N GLY A 27 7.41 15.58 -9.29
CA GLY A 27 8.37 16.64 -9.64
C GLY A 27 9.59 16.15 -10.45
N VAL A 28 9.58 14.90 -10.92
CA VAL A 28 10.61 14.37 -11.81
C VAL A 28 10.31 14.89 -13.22
N GLN A 29 11.02 15.94 -13.62
CA GLN A 29 11.03 16.41 -15.01
C GLN A 29 11.47 15.24 -15.90
N SER A 30 10.73 14.95 -16.98
CA SER A 30 11.16 13.94 -17.96
C SER A 30 12.58 14.28 -18.42
N SER A 31 13.48 13.30 -18.34
CA SER A 31 14.88 13.51 -18.71
C SER A 31 15.05 13.60 -20.23
N GLY A 32 13.98 13.43 -21.02
CA GLY A 32 14.02 13.28 -22.47
C GLY A 32 14.59 11.94 -22.94
N ASN A 33 14.99 11.05 -22.01
CA ASN A 33 15.53 9.73 -22.31
C ASN A 33 14.65 8.66 -21.65
N ARG A 34 13.96 7.88 -22.48
CA ARG A 34 13.03 6.84 -22.04
C ARG A 34 13.67 5.79 -21.11
N ASN A 35 14.96 5.49 -21.27
CA ASN A 35 15.64 4.53 -20.39
C ASN A 35 15.88 5.10 -18.99
N VAL A 36 16.21 6.39 -18.90
CA VAL A 36 16.41 7.09 -17.62
C VAL A 36 15.08 7.23 -16.89
N ASP A 37 14.04 7.66 -17.60
CA ASP A 37 12.69 7.81 -17.04
C ASP A 37 12.15 6.47 -16.50
N ASN A 38 12.31 5.37 -17.25
CA ASN A 38 11.96 4.03 -16.78
C ASN A 38 12.76 3.60 -15.53
N THR A 39 14.04 3.91 -15.49
CA THR A 39 14.89 3.57 -14.32
C THR A 39 14.44 4.32 -13.08
N ILE A 40 14.14 5.62 -13.20
CA ILE A 40 13.63 6.44 -12.08
C ILE A 40 12.28 5.91 -11.60
N LEU A 41 11.40 5.52 -12.53
CA LEU A 41 10.12 4.91 -12.21
C LEU A 41 10.29 3.61 -11.42
N ASP A 42 11.17 2.70 -11.88
CA ASP A 42 11.44 1.42 -11.21
C ASP A 42 12.01 1.63 -9.79
N MET A 43 12.92 2.61 -9.64
CA MET A 43 13.46 3.01 -8.34
C MET A 43 12.37 3.57 -7.41
N THR A 44 11.46 4.39 -7.96
CA THR A 44 10.34 4.98 -7.21
C THR A 44 9.38 3.88 -6.74
N GLN A 45 8.99 2.97 -7.63
CA GLN A 45 8.15 1.82 -7.28
C GLN A 45 8.81 0.93 -6.22
N THR A 46 10.11 0.69 -6.34
CA THR A 46 10.88 -0.09 -5.34
C THR A 46 10.89 0.60 -3.97
N ALA A 47 11.10 1.92 -3.94
CA ALA A 47 11.06 2.71 -2.72
C ALA A 47 9.66 2.70 -2.09
N THR A 48 8.62 2.87 -2.90
CA THR A 48 7.21 2.81 -2.49
C THR A 48 6.86 1.44 -1.92
N LEU A 49 7.26 0.35 -2.55
CA LEU A 49 7.03 -1.01 -2.04
C LEU A 49 7.69 -1.23 -0.68
N ARG A 50 8.94 -0.76 -0.52
CA ARG A 50 9.65 -0.83 0.76
C ARG A 50 8.91 -0.05 1.85
N ASP A 51 8.37 1.12 1.51
CA ASP A 51 7.64 1.95 2.46
C ASP A 51 6.24 1.39 2.78
N SER A 52 5.54 0.79 1.80
CA SER A 52 4.32 0.00 2.01
C SER A 52 4.54 -1.15 2.99
N ARG A 53 5.66 -1.88 2.89
CA ARG A 53 6.02 -2.95 3.85
C ARG A 53 6.21 -2.42 5.27
N LYS A 54 6.90 -1.29 5.45
CA LYS A 54 7.09 -0.66 6.77
C LYS A 54 5.77 -0.19 7.36
N LEU A 55 4.93 0.46 6.54
CA LEU A 55 3.60 0.90 6.92
C LEU A 55 2.75 -0.30 7.35
N GLY A 56 2.71 -1.36 6.54
CA GLY A 56 2.00 -2.60 6.84
C GLY A 56 2.46 -3.23 8.14
N HIS A 57 3.77 -3.29 8.38
CA HIS A 57 4.32 -3.83 9.62
C HIS A 57 3.89 -3.00 10.84
N SER A 58 3.98 -1.68 10.75
CA SER A 58 3.58 -0.76 11.84
C SER A 58 2.10 -0.92 12.19
N VAL A 59 1.22 -1.00 11.18
CA VAL A 59 -0.22 -1.22 11.38
C VAL A 59 -0.50 -2.63 11.93
N LEU A 60 0.16 -3.66 11.41
CA LEU A 60 0.01 -5.03 11.87
C LEU A 60 0.40 -5.19 13.34
N THR A 61 1.49 -4.54 13.78
CA THR A 61 1.92 -4.55 15.19
C THR A 61 0.86 -3.97 16.12
N GLU A 62 0.15 -2.91 15.72
CA GLU A 62 -0.91 -2.32 16.55
C GLU A 62 -2.17 -3.18 16.55
N LEU A 63 -2.57 -3.73 15.40
CA LEU A 63 -3.73 -4.63 15.31
C LEU A 63 -3.53 -5.93 16.10
N GLY A 64 -2.30 -6.47 16.11
CA GLY A 64 -1.98 -7.69 16.86
C GLY A 64 -2.09 -7.58 18.38
N LYS A 65 -2.31 -6.37 18.92
CA LYS A 65 -2.61 -6.15 20.34
C LYS A 65 -4.08 -6.35 20.68
N LEU A 66 -4.97 -6.29 19.68
CA LEU A 66 -6.42 -6.36 19.87
C LEU A 66 -6.92 -7.80 19.86
N ASN A 67 -6.38 -8.62 18.97
CA ASN A 67 -6.76 -10.02 18.82
C ASN A 67 -5.58 -10.84 18.30
N GLN A 68 -5.68 -12.16 18.40
CA GLN A 68 -4.70 -13.07 17.81
C GLN A 68 -4.71 -12.90 16.29
N LEU A 69 -3.57 -12.47 15.73
CA LEU A 69 -3.42 -12.32 14.30
C LEU A 69 -3.50 -13.68 13.61
N HIS A 70 -4.22 -13.75 12.51
CA HIS A 70 -4.19 -14.94 11.64
C HIS A 70 -2.77 -15.21 11.12
N LYS A 71 -1.97 -14.16 10.91
CA LYS A 71 -0.53 -14.23 10.61
C LYS A 71 0.23 -13.08 11.26
N GLY A 72 1.36 -13.39 11.89
CA GLY A 72 2.26 -12.39 12.47
C GLY A 72 3.17 -11.65 11.48
N ARG A 73 2.89 -11.72 10.17
CA ARG A 73 3.68 -11.08 9.11
C ARG A 73 2.78 -10.41 8.06
N VAL A 74 3.33 -9.39 7.41
CA VAL A 74 2.72 -8.77 6.24
C VAL A 74 2.85 -9.72 5.05
N ASP A 75 1.75 -10.02 4.39
CA ASP A 75 1.74 -10.78 3.14
C ASP A 75 1.84 -9.83 1.94
N GLU A 76 2.41 -10.32 0.86
CA GLU A 76 2.54 -9.60 -0.41
C GLU A 76 1.61 -10.19 -1.45
N ALA A 77 0.80 -9.34 -2.07
CA ALA A 77 -0.13 -9.73 -3.11
C ALA A 77 -0.25 -8.63 -4.17
N ASN A 78 -0.44 -9.04 -5.43
CA ASN A 78 -0.52 -8.12 -6.57
C ASN A 78 -1.95 -7.57 -6.76
N PHE A 79 -2.48 -6.93 -5.73
CA PHE A 79 -3.79 -6.29 -5.80
C PHE A 79 -3.74 -4.99 -6.57
N ALA A 80 -4.71 -4.77 -7.46
CA ALA A 80 -4.78 -3.58 -8.29
C ALA A 80 -4.81 -2.27 -7.47
N VAL A 81 -5.51 -2.30 -6.34
CA VAL A 81 -5.66 -1.17 -5.42
C VAL A 81 -4.38 -0.78 -4.69
N LEU A 82 -3.33 -1.61 -4.75
CA LEU A 82 -2.05 -1.39 -4.08
C LEU A 82 -0.94 -0.93 -5.03
N ARG A 83 -1.25 -0.66 -6.31
CA ARG A 83 -0.23 -0.46 -7.36
C ARG A 83 0.22 0.98 -7.60
N ALA A 84 -0.21 1.94 -6.79
CA ALA A 84 0.23 3.32 -6.95
C ALA A 84 1.77 3.40 -6.88
N PRO A 85 2.46 3.97 -7.89
CA PRO A 85 3.91 3.86 -8.00
C PRO A 85 4.67 4.69 -6.96
N ASP A 86 4.05 5.72 -6.40
CA ASP A 86 4.63 6.74 -5.54
C ASP A 86 3.90 6.90 -4.19
N VAL A 87 2.81 6.16 -3.98
CA VAL A 87 2.01 6.18 -2.75
C VAL A 87 2.09 4.83 -2.04
N PRO A 88 2.68 4.77 -0.83
CA PRO A 88 2.66 3.56 -0.02
C PRO A 88 1.23 3.11 0.25
N SER A 89 0.92 1.86 -0.08
CA SER A 89 -0.44 1.31 -0.06
C SER A 89 -0.46 -0.04 0.65
N ILE A 90 -1.46 -0.25 1.52
CA ILE A 90 -1.69 -1.51 2.24
C ILE A 90 -3.17 -1.90 2.20
N LEU A 91 -3.43 -3.20 2.26
CA LEU A 91 -4.77 -3.74 2.50
C LEU A 91 -4.80 -4.32 3.92
N VAL A 92 -5.81 -3.96 4.70
CA VAL A 92 -5.95 -4.37 6.10
C VAL A 92 -7.14 -5.31 6.23
N GLU A 93 -6.89 -6.54 6.65
CA GLU A 93 -7.91 -7.52 7.00
C GLU A 93 -8.13 -7.49 8.52
N THR A 94 -9.28 -6.98 8.97
CA THR A 94 -9.56 -6.78 10.40
C THR A 94 -10.17 -8.00 11.09
N ALA A 95 -10.87 -8.85 10.33
CA ALA A 95 -11.58 -10.03 10.79
C ALA A 95 -12.00 -10.90 9.59
N PHE A 96 -12.16 -12.20 9.80
CA PHE A 96 -12.69 -13.16 8.83
C PHE A 96 -14.18 -13.40 9.05
N LEU A 97 -15.02 -13.01 8.10
CA LEU A 97 -16.46 -13.29 8.12
C LEU A 97 -16.79 -14.80 8.09
N SER A 98 -15.86 -15.63 7.60
CA SER A 98 -16.01 -17.09 7.62
C SER A 98 -15.86 -17.70 9.02
N ASN A 99 -15.35 -16.93 9.99
CA ASN A 99 -15.24 -17.34 11.39
C ASN A 99 -16.38 -16.67 12.19
N PRO A 100 -17.39 -17.42 12.68
CA PRO A 100 -18.54 -16.84 13.40
C PRO A 100 -18.15 -16.02 14.64
N THR A 101 -17.01 -16.33 15.26
CA THR A 101 -16.51 -15.57 16.42
C THR A 101 -16.03 -14.18 15.97
N GLU A 102 -15.28 -14.12 14.87
CA GLU A 102 -14.74 -12.88 14.32
C GLU A 102 -15.82 -12.04 13.62
N GLU A 103 -16.79 -12.68 12.96
CA GLU A 103 -17.97 -12.01 12.39
C GLU A 103 -18.74 -11.26 13.49
N ARG A 104 -19.01 -11.93 14.62
CA ARG A 104 -19.69 -11.30 15.77
C ARG A 104 -18.88 -10.13 16.35
N LEU A 105 -17.55 -10.26 16.42
CA LEU A 105 -16.67 -9.17 16.83
C LEU A 105 -16.77 -7.99 15.86
N LEU A 106 -16.73 -8.24 14.55
CA LEU A 106 -16.85 -7.20 13.51
C LEU A 106 -18.19 -6.46 13.57
N GLY A 107 -19.25 -7.15 13.99
CA GLY A 107 -20.56 -6.56 14.27
C GLY A 107 -20.56 -5.56 15.43
N SER A 108 -19.60 -5.65 16.35
CA SER A 108 -19.47 -4.74 17.50
C SER A 108 -18.90 -3.37 17.11
N GLU A 109 -19.56 -2.30 17.52
CA GLU A 109 -19.04 -0.93 17.37
C GLU A 109 -17.73 -0.73 18.13
N SER A 110 -17.61 -1.27 19.34
CA SER A 110 -16.40 -1.13 20.15
C SER A 110 -15.18 -1.75 19.48
N PHE A 111 -15.34 -2.91 18.85
CA PHE A 111 -14.26 -3.58 18.12
C PHE A 111 -13.86 -2.81 16.87
N ARG A 112 -14.83 -2.32 16.08
CA ARG A 112 -14.52 -1.47 14.90
C ARG A 112 -13.76 -0.20 15.31
N GLN A 113 -14.14 0.42 16.44
CA GLN A 113 -13.44 1.59 16.95
C GLN A 113 -12.00 1.27 17.39
N GLN A 114 -11.79 0.12 18.04
CA GLN A 114 -10.45 -0.34 18.40
C GLN A 114 -9.59 -0.60 17.15
N CYS A 115 -10.13 -1.25 16.12
CA CYS A 115 -9.44 -1.45 14.85
C CYS A 115 -9.05 -0.12 14.19
N ALA A 116 -9.99 0.83 14.11
CA ALA A 116 -9.73 2.16 13.57
C ALA A 116 -8.60 2.89 14.33
N GLN A 117 -8.63 2.83 15.66
CA GLN A 117 -7.60 3.42 16.52
C GLN A 117 -6.24 2.76 16.32
N ALA A 118 -6.18 1.43 16.20
CA ALA A 118 -4.95 0.70 15.93
C ALA A 118 -4.36 1.05 14.57
N ILE A 119 -5.19 1.14 13.52
CA ILE A 119 -4.77 1.55 12.18
C ILE A 119 -4.20 2.99 12.21
N ALA A 120 -4.93 3.93 12.83
CA ALA A 120 -4.48 5.31 12.96
C ALA A 120 -3.14 5.42 13.73
N THR A 121 -3.01 4.67 14.82
CA THR A 121 -1.77 4.62 15.61
C THR A 121 -0.61 4.04 14.81
N GLY A 122 -0.85 2.97 14.05
CA GLY A 122 0.14 2.35 13.17
C GLY A 122 0.62 3.31 12.07
N ILE A 123 -0.29 4.07 11.46
CA ILE A 123 0.02 5.11 10.49
C ILE A 123 0.87 6.23 11.12
N GLN A 124 0.48 6.73 12.29
CA GLN A 124 1.22 7.78 12.99
C GLN A 124 2.65 7.34 13.32
N LYS A 125 2.83 6.11 13.80
CA LYS A 125 4.16 5.53 14.09
C LYS A 125 5.02 5.39 12.83
N TYR A 126 4.42 4.97 11.73
CA TYR A 126 5.09 4.91 10.43
C TYR A 126 5.56 6.31 10.01
N ILE A 127 4.67 7.31 10.04
CA ILE A 127 5.00 8.70 9.66
C ILE A 127 6.14 9.23 10.53
N ASN A 128 6.06 9.08 11.85
CA ASN A 128 7.11 9.58 12.76
C ASN A 128 8.47 8.93 12.45
N THR A 129 8.50 7.63 12.15
CA THR A 129 9.74 6.92 11.79
C THR A 129 10.24 7.30 10.40
N ALA A 130 9.34 7.51 9.44
CA ALA A 130 9.66 7.88 8.07
C ALA A 130 10.19 9.32 7.97
N VAL A 131 9.60 10.26 8.71
CA VAL A 131 10.00 11.67 8.78
C VAL A 131 11.38 11.82 9.43
N LEU A 132 11.63 11.11 10.55
CA LEU A 132 12.93 11.13 11.23
C LEU A 132 14.10 10.57 10.40
N ARG A 133 13.82 9.84 9.30
CA ARG A 133 14.84 9.33 8.37
C ARG A 133 15.10 10.25 7.16
N ARG A 134 14.32 11.32 7.01
CA ARG A 134 14.46 12.30 5.91
C ARG A 134 14.95 13.67 6.40
N GLY A 135 15.21 13.83 7.71
CA GLY A 135 15.80 15.02 8.33
C GLY A 135 17.27 14.81 8.66
#